data_AF-C5LGL6-F1
#
_entry.id   AF-C5LGL6-F1
#
_cell.length_a   1.000
_cell.length_b   1.000
_cell.length_c   1.000
_cell.angle_alpha   90.00
_cell.angle_beta   90.00
_cell.angle_gamma   90.00
#
_symmetry.space_group_name_H-M   'P 1'
#
loop_
_entity.id
_entity.type
_entity.pdbx_description
1 polymer ?
#
loop_
_entity_poly.entity_id
_entity_poly.type
_entity_poly.pdbx_seq_one_letter_code
_entity_poly.pdbx_strand_id
1 'polypeptide(L)' 'VIRVDWDSGVSAGRQFGRGQTGDQWRDDFRDDFDPSRGGQGRGLLKALES' A
#
# COMPACT_ATOMS: atom_id res chain seq x y z
N VAL A 1 -5.92 11.52 9.86
CA VAL A 1 -6.88 10.60 10.51
C VAL A 1 -6.31 9.19 10.47
N ILE A 2 -6.18 8.53 11.62
CA ILE A 2 -5.74 7.12 11.70
C ILE A 2 -6.99 6.24 11.64
N ARG A 3 -6.97 5.19 10.80
CA ARG A 3 -8.04 4.19 10.73
C ARG A 3 -7.56 2.91 11.41
N VAL A 4 -8.41 2.35 12.25
CA VAL A 4 -8.15 1.08 12.97
C VAL A 4 -9.33 0.16 12.69
N ASP A 5 -9.05 -1.12 12.50
CA ASP A 5 -10.04 -2.17 12.23
C ASP A 5 -9.75 -3.39 13.12
N TRP A 6 -10.77 -4.22 13.35
CA TRP A 6 -10.60 -5.47 14.10
C TRP A 6 -9.86 -6.51 13.25
N ASP A 7 -8.89 -7.17 13.86
CA ASP A 7 -8.01 -8.12 13.18
C ASP A 7 -8.12 -9.52 13.78
N SER A 8 -7.95 -10.57 12.96
CA SER A 8 -8.06 -11.96 13.41
C SER A 8 -6.86 -12.46 14.23
N GLY A 9 -5.86 -11.61 14.47
CA GLY A 9 -4.70 -11.90 15.32
C GLY A 9 -3.39 -12.01 14.54
N VAL A 10 -2.26 -11.85 15.24
CA VAL A 10 -0.94 -11.83 14.61
C VAL A 10 -0.52 -13.25 14.18
N SER A 11 -0.04 -13.39 12.94
CA SER A 11 0.58 -14.63 12.44
C SER A 11 1.74 -14.33 11.51
N ALA A 12 2.67 -15.29 11.39
CA ALA A 12 3.87 -15.13 10.59
C ALA A 12 3.53 -14.84 9.11
N GLY A 13 4.21 -13.85 8.54
CA GLY A 13 4.01 -13.41 7.16
C GLY A 13 3.00 -12.27 7.01
N ARG A 14 2.15 -12.00 8.02
CA ARG A 14 1.19 -10.89 7.99
C ARG A 14 1.84 -9.52 8.20
N GLN A 15 3.06 -9.48 8.73
CA GLN A 15 3.83 -8.26 8.88
C GLN A 15 4.35 -7.68 7.56
N PHE A 16 4.36 -8.48 6.49
CA PHE A 16 4.85 -8.04 5.19
C PHE A 16 3.73 -7.44 4.34
N GLY A 17 4.07 -6.39 3.60
CA GLY A 17 3.22 -5.84 2.55
C GLY A 17 2.89 -6.90 1.50
N ARG A 18 1.73 -6.73 0.86
CA ARG A 18 1.22 -7.65 -0.18
C ARG A 18 1.02 -6.96 -1.52
N GLY A 19 1.58 -5.77 -1.69
CA GLY A 19 1.67 -5.05 -2.95
C GLY A 19 2.56 -5.81 -3.95
N GLN A 20 2.40 -5.51 -5.24
CA GLN A 20 3.22 -6.12 -6.29
C GLN A 20 4.69 -5.74 -6.15
N THR A 21 4.96 -4.58 -5.56
CA THR A 21 6.31 -4.07 -5.27
C THR A 21 6.89 -4.60 -3.94
N GLY A 22 6.10 -5.37 -3.17
CA GLY A 22 6.46 -5.86 -1.84
C GLY A 22 5.97 -4.95 -0.69
N ASP A 23 5.58 -3.72 -0.98
CA ASP A 23 5.04 -2.77 0.00
C ASP A 23 3.53 -2.96 0.20
N GLN A 24 2.85 -1.99 0.79
CA GLN A 24 1.40 -2.06 0.98
C GLN A 24 0.68 -1.91 -0.37
N TRP A 25 -0.23 -2.85 -0.68
CA TRP A 25 -1.07 -2.80 -1.89
C TRP A 25 -1.71 -1.44 -2.16
N ARG A 26 -2.11 -0.70 -1.12
CA ARG A 26 -2.69 0.64 -1.28
C ARG A 26 -1.71 1.65 -1.91
N ASP A 27 -0.44 1.59 -1.56
CA ASP A 27 0.54 2.55 -2.07
C ASP A 27 0.90 2.28 -3.54
N ASP A 28 0.67 1.06 -4.04
CA ASP A 28 0.83 0.76 -5.45
C ASP A 28 -0.20 1.50 -6.34
N PHE A 29 -1.42 1.70 -5.84
CA PHE A 29 -2.51 2.35 -6.59
C PHE A 29 -2.53 3.88 -6.47
N ARG A 30 -1.67 4.45 -5.63
CA ARG A 30 -1.61 5.89 -5.43
C ARG A 30 -0.91 6.60 -6.58
N ASP A 31 -1.31 7.85 -6.78
CA ASP A 31 -0.74 8.75 -7.80
C ASP A 31 -0.24 10.07 -7.19
N ASP A 32 -0.56 10.32 -5.92
CA ASP A 32 -0.14 11.50 -5.18
C ASP A 32 1.29 11.35 -4.63
N PHE A 33 1.95 12.48 -4.42
CA PHE A 33 3.24 12.55 -3.73
C PHE A 33 3.03 12.73 -2.22
N ASP A 34 3.59 11.83 -1.42
CA ASP A 34 3.52 11.88 0.05
C ASP A 34 4.87 11.50 0.67
N PRO A 35 5.61 12.48 1.25
CA PRO A 35 6.93 12.23 1.81
C PRO A 35 6.91 11.29 3.03
N SER A 36 5.78 11.19 3.75
CA SER A 36 5.65 10.28 4.89
C SER A 36 5.43 8.82 4.47
N ARG A 37 5.29 8.55 3.16
CA ARG A 37 5.03 7.23 2.58
C ARG A 37 5.95 6.90 1.40
N GLY A 38 7.18 7.42 1.43
CA GLY A 38 8.19 7.11 0.42
C GLY A 38 8.14 7.95 -0.85
N GLY A 39 7.33 9.02 -0.88
CA GLY A 39 7.28 9.98 -1.98
C GLY A 39 6.17 9.67 -2.98
N GLN A 40 6.52 9.54 -4.25
CA GLN A 40 5.56 9.39 -5.35
C GLN A 40 4.90 8.00 -5.32
N GLY A 41 3.57 7.94 -5.36
CA GLY A 41 2.81 6.70 -5.54
C GLY A 41 3.19 5.96 -6.83
N ARG A 42 3.03 4.62 -6.85
CA ARG A 42 3.52 3.80 -7.97
C ARG A 42 2.64 3.85 -9.22
N GLY A 43 1.45 4.45 -9.15
CA GLY A 43 0.62 4.70 -10.32
C GLY A 43 0.10 3.44 -11.02
N LEU A 44 -0.02 2.31 -10.31
CA LEU A 44 -0.47 1.05 -10.90
C LEU A 44 -1.85 1.19 -11.56
N LEU A 45 -2.74 2.01 -11.00
CA LEU A 45 -4.05 2.27 -11.61
C LEU A 45 -3.91 2.86 -13.02
N LYS A 46 -3.03 3.85 -13.20
CA LYS A 46 -2.77 4.45 -14.53
C LYS A 46 -2.17 3.45 -15.50
N ALA A 47 -1.28 2.56 -15.02
CA ALA A 47 -0.65 1.54 -15.85
C ALA A 47 -1.63 0.43 -16.29
N LEU A 48 -2.72 0.21 -15.55
CA LEU A 48 -3.78 -0.73 -15.93
C LEU A 48 -4.78 -0.13 -16.93
N GLU A 49 -4.93 1.20 -16.91
CA GLU A 49 -5.83 1.94 -17.79
C GLU A 49 -5.22 2.25 -19.16
N SER A 50 -3.90 2.06 -19.32
CA SER A 50 -3.14 2.22 -20.58
C SER A 50 -3.06 0.93 -21.38
#